data_AF-A0A9N8YNV8-F1
#
_entry.id   AF-A0A9N8YNV8-F1
#
_cell.length_a   1.000
_cell.length_b   1.000
_cell.length_c   1.000
_cell.angle_alpha   90.00
_cell.angle_beta   90.00
_cell.angle_gamma   90.00
#
_symmetry.space_group_name_H-M   'P 1'
#
loop_
_entity.id
_entity.type
_entity.pdbx_description
1 polymer ?
#
loop_
_entity_poly.entity_id
_entity_poly.type
_entity_poly.pdbx_seq_one_letter_code
_entity_poly.pdbx_strand_id
1 'polypeptide(L)'
;MTPDCIYSHEDGEDEMCENYDKGFCIKGPHCKKKHLRKVACPSYISGECLRGAECPDFHPTVNYPKEQKEAYERYWQQRASSKFRSHRHKKPAFICYRCGLVGHKAAHCRT
;
A
#
# COMPACT_ATOMS: atom_id res chain seq x y z
N MET A 1 -16.02 -20.04 -34.82
CA MET A 1 -15.56 -18.66 -35.07
C MET A 1 -16.34 -18.12 -36.26
N THR A 2 -17.41 -17.38 -35.99
CA THR A 2 -18.12 -16.62 -37.02
C THR A 2 -17.46 -15.24 -37.12
N PRO A 3 -17.18 -14.74 -38.33
CA PRO A 3 -16.45 -13.48 -38.54
C PRO A 3 -17.23 -12.20 -38.20
N ASP A 4 -18.45 -12.32 -37.64
CA ASP A 4 -19.40 -11.20 -37.49
C ASP A 4 -20.02 -11.12 -36.08
N CYS A 5 -19.20 -11.33 -35.04
CA CYS A 5 -19.65 -11.15 -33.67
C CYS A 5 -19.44 -9.69 -33.23
N ILE A 6 -20.55 -9.02 -32.90
CA ILE A 6 -20.60 -7.63 -32.40
C ILE A 6 -19.87 -7.44 -31.05
N TYR A 7 -19.65 -8.53 -30.31
CA TYR A 7 -18.95 -8.49 -29.03
C TYR A 7 -17.46 -8.78 -29.23
N SER A 8 -16.62 -7.97 -28.59
CA SER A 8 -15.17 -8.17 -28.60
C SER A 8 -14.83 -9.53 -28.00
N HIS A 9 -14.31 -10.43 -28.83
CA HIS A 9 -13.58 -11.60 -28.34
C HIS A 9 -12.20 -11.10 -27.89
N GLU A 10 -12.12 -10.59 -26.67
CA GLU A 10 -10.86 -10.07 -26.13
C GLU A 10 -9.91 -11.23 -25.79
N ASP A 11 -8.81 -11.34 -26.53
CA ASP A 11 -7.59 -12.08 -26.17
C ASP A 11 -6.86 -11.40 -24.99
N GLY A 12 -7.59 -11.04 -23.93
CA GLY A 12 -6.99 -10.66 -22.67
C GLY A 12 -6.58 -11.93 -21.94
N GLU A 13 -5.33 -12.04 -21.51
CA GLU A 13 -4.97 -13.07 -20.53
C GLU A 13 -6.00 -13.00 -19.39
N ASP A 14 -6.65 -14.12 -19.07
CA ASP A 14 -7.69 -14.19 -18.04
C ASP A 14 -7.17 -13.82 -16.64
N GLU A 15 -5.85 -13.66 -16.51
CA GLU A 15 -5.18 -13.23 -15.31
C GLU A 15 -5.47 -11.75 -14.94
N MET A 16 -5.76 -11.57 -13.67
CA MET A 16 -5.91 -10.27 -13.03
C MET A 16 -4.58 -9.53 -12.93
N CYS A 17 -4.58 -8.22 -13.19
CA CYS A 17 -3.39 -7.40 -13.00
C CYS A 17 -3.07 -7.21 -11.51
N GLU A 18 -1.99 -7.84 -11.04
CA GLU A 18 -1.53 -7.71 -9.65
C GLU A 18 -1.22 -6.27 -9.23
N ASN A 19 -0.69 -5.44 -10.14
CA ASN A 19 -0.39 -4.04 -9.84
C ASN A 19 -1.67 -3.21 -9.68
N TYR A 20 -2.65 -3.44 -10.55
CA TYR A 20 -3.95 -2.77 -10.45
C TYR A 20 -4.72 -3.23 -9.21
N ASP A 21 -4.63 -4.50 -8.83
CA ASP A 21 -5.24 -5.03 -7.60
C ASP A 21 -4.65 -4.39 -6.33
N LYS A 22 -3.35 -4.04 -6.36
CA LYS A 22 -2.69 -3.22 -5.32
C LYS A 22 -3.08 -1.74 -5.36
N GLY A 23 -3.82 -1.30 -6.39
CA GLY A 23 -4.40 0.03 -6.51
C GLY A 23 -3.93 0.84 -7.72
N PHE A 24 -2.78 0.51 -8.33
CA PHE A 24 -2.27 1.28 -9.47
C PHE A 24 -1.38 0.45 -10.41
N CYS A 25 -1.69 0.48 -11.71
CA CYS A 25 -0.88 -0.13 -12.74
C CYS A 25 -0.26 0.94 -13.65
N ILE A 26 1.08 0.96 -13.73
CA ILE A 26 1.83 1.91 -14.57
C ILE A 26 1.51 1.81 -16.07
N LYS A 27 1.06 0.63 -16.54
CA LYS A 27 0.68 0.42 -17.95
C LYS A 27 -0.69 1.02 -18.28
N GLY A 28 -1.48 1.36 -17.25
CA GLY A 28 -2.80 1.96 -17.40
C GLY A 28 -3.68 1.21 -18.41
N PRO A 29 -4.33 1.90 -19.35
CA PRO A 29 -5.22 1.27 -20.34
C PRO A 29 -4.50 0.35 -21.33
N HIS A 30 -3.16 0.39 -21.41
CA HIS A 30 -2.36 -0.48 -22.27
C HIS A 30 -1.91 -1.77 -21.57
N CYS A 31 -2.38 -2.02 -20.35
CA CYS A 31 -2.11 -3.28 -19.66
C CYS A 31 -2.84 -4.43 -20.35
N LYS A 32 -2.13 -5.52 -20.62
CA LYS A 32 -2.71 -6.74 -21.20
C LYS A 32 -3.52 -7.57 -20.20
N LYS A 33 -3.32 -7.34 -18.90
CA LYS A 33 -4.03 -8.04 -17.82
C LYS A 33 -5.28 -7.28 -17.41
N LYS A 34 -6.30 -7.99 -16.93
CA LYS A 34 -7.59 -7.39 -16.57
C LYS A 34 -7.48 -6.43 -15.38
N HIS A 35 -8.06 -5.24 -15.54
CA HIS A 35 -8.17 -4.20 -14.51
C HIS A 35 -9.61 -4.15 -13.97
N LEU A 36 -9.90 -4.82 -12.85
CA LEU A 36 -11.21 -4.76 -12.20
C LEU A 36 -11.24 -3.63 -11.18
N ARG A 37 -12.06 -2.60 -11.43
CA ARG A 37 -12.26 -1.50 -10.48
C ARG A 37 -13.12 -1.96 -9.32
N LYS A 38 -12.55 -1.96 -8.11
CA LYS A 38 -13.23 -2.29 -6.86
C LYS A 38 -13.56 -1.01 -6.07
N VAL A 39 -14.77 -0.92 -5.52
CA VAL A 39 -15.17 0.22 -4.67
C VAL A 39 -14.62 -0.01 -3.27
N ALA A 40 -13.73 0.87 -2.82
CA ALA A 40 -13.13 0.77 -1.49
C ALA A 40 -14.17 1.07 -0.38
N CYS A 41 -14.13 0.32 0.71
CA CYS A 41 -15.00 0.55 1.86
C CYS A 41 -14.65 1.88 2.56
N PRO A 42 -15.58 2.86 2.67
CA PRO A 42 -15.30 4.14 3.32
C PRO A 42 -14.88 4.01 4.79
N SER A 43 -15.49 3.10 5.55
CA SER A 43 -15.14 2.89 6.96
C SER A 43 -13.76 2.25 7.11
N TYR A 44 -13.40 1.30 6.23
CA TYR A 44 -12.09 0.65 6.26
C TYR A 44 -10.96 1.65 5.97
N ILE A 45 -11.11 2.46 4.91
CA ILE A 45 -10.11 3.49 4.58
C ILE A 45 -10.01 4.59 5.65
N SER A 46 -11.07 4.80 6.43
CA SER A 46 -11.09 5.75 7.55
C SER A 46 -10.43 5.21 8.81
N GLY A 47 -10.20 3.90 8.89
CA GLY A 47 -9.43 3.27 9.97
C GLY A 47 -9.89 1.86 10.29
N GLU A 48 -11.19 1.65 10.50
CA GLU A 48 -11.74 0.35 10.91
C GLU A 48 -13.14 0.11 10.35
N CYS A 49 -13.33 -1.07 9.76
CA CYS A 49 -14.62 -1.54 9.30
C CYS A 49 -15.10 -2.69 10.20
N LEU A 50 -16.19 -2.45 10.94
CA LEU A 50 -16.75 -3.42 11.89
C LEU A 50 -17.28 -4.70 11.23
N ARG A 51 -17.54 -4.67 9.92
CA ARG A 51 -17.94 -5.86 9.13
C ARG A 51 -16.77 -6.79 8.81
N GLY A 52 -15.52 -6.35 9.03
CA GLY A 52 -14.33 -7.17 8.81
C GLY A 52 -14.29 -7.80 7.41
N ALA A 53 -14.06 -9.11 7.36
CA ALA A 53 -13.98 -9.86 6.10
C ALA A 53 -15.33 -10.07 5.40
N GLU A 54 -16.45 -9.89 6.09
CA GLU A 54 -17.81 -10.03 5.53
C GLU A 54 -18.30 -8.74 4.85
N CYS A 55 -17.46 -7.71 4.80
CA CYS A 55 -17.77 -6.46 4.12
C CYS A 55 -17.91 -6.69 2.60
N PRO A 56 -19.03 -6.26 1.97
CA PRO A 56 -19.21 -6.37 0.52
C PRO A 56 -18.31 -5.41 -0.27
N ASP A 57 -17.82 -4.36 0.40
CA ASP A 57 -16.93 -3.36 -0.19
C ASP A 57 -15.47 -3.80 -0.08
N PHE A 58 -14.62 -3.33 -0.99
CA PHE A 58 -13.23 -3.77 -1.05
C PHE A 58 -12.39 -3.22 0.11
N HIS A 59 -11.67 -4.12 0.77
CA HIS A 59 -10.65 -3.82 1.78
C HIS A 59 -9.26 -4.05 1.16
N PRO A 60 -8.49 -2.99 0.84
CA PRO A 60 -7.15 -3.13 0.26
C PRO A 60 -6.19 -3.85 1.21
N THR A 61 -5.53 -4.91 0.73
CA THR A 61 -4.50 -5.61 1.50
C THR A 61 -3.20 -4.81 1.50
N VAL A 62 -2.79 -4.33 2.67
CA VAL A 62 -1.52 -3.62 2.81
C VAL A 62 -0.39 -4.63 3.05
N ASN A 63 0.33 -4.97 1.98
CA ASN A 63 1.51 -5.84 2.05
C ASN A 63 2.74 -5.01 2.42
N TYR A 64 3.00 -4.82 3.72
CA TYR A 64 4.26 -4.25 4.19
C TYR A 64 5.39 -5.29 4.08
N PRO A 65 6.57 -4.93 3.54
CA PRO A 65 7.78 -5.75 3.68
C PRO A 65 7.99 -6.13 5.15
N LYS A 66 8.38 -7.39 5.40
CA LYS A 66 8.54 -7.91 6.78
C LYS A 66 9.52 -7.05 7.57
N GLU A 67 10.57 -6.57 6.92
CA GLU A 67 11.60 -5.71 7.51
C GLU A 67 11.00 -4.38 7.99
N GLN A 68 10.04 -3.81 7.26
CA GLN A 68 9.35 -2.58 7.67
C GLN A 68 8.43 -2.81 8.87
N LYS A 69 7.72 -3.96 8.90
CA LYS A 69 6.87 -4.34 10.03
C LYS A 69 7.71 -4.54 11.30
N GLU A 70 8.81 -5.28 11.19
CA GLU A 70 9.74 -5.50 12.30
C GLU A 70 10.38 -4.20 12.78
N ALA A 71 10.78 -3.30 11.87
CA ALA A 71 11.32 -1.99 12.24
C ALA A 71 10.28 -1.16 13.02
N TYR A 72 9.02 -1.18 12.59
CA TYR A 72 7.91 -0.51 13.28
C TYR A 72 7.67 -1.13 14.67
N GLU A 73 7.62 -2.45 14.78
CA GLU A 73 7.44 -3.14 16.07
C GLU A 73 8.59 -2.87 17.04
N ARG A 74 9.85 -2.95 16.58
CA ARG A 74 11.05 -2.61 17.37
C ARG A 74 11.00 -1.17 17.87
N TYR A 75 10.58 -0.23 17.01
CA TYR A 75 10.39 1.17 17.40
C TYR A 75 9.35 1.31 18.53
N TRP A 76 8.19 0.65 18.42
CA TRP A 76 7.15 0.71 19.44
C TRP A 76 7.57 0.07 20.77
N GLN A 77 8.32 -1.03 20.74
CA GLN A 77 8.85 -1.67 21.94
C GLN A 77 9.89 -0.79 22.67
N GLN A 78 10.79 -0.15 21.94
CA GLN A 78 11.76 0.79 22.51
C GLN A 78 11.07 2.03 23.10
N ARG A 79 9.99 2.50 22.46
CA ARG A 79 9.22 3.65 22.94
C ARG A 79 8.39 3.30 24.17
N ALA A 80 7.78 2.12 24.22
CA ALA A 80 7.02 1.65 25.37
C ALA A 80 7.91 1.39 26.61
N SER A 81 9.16 0.97 26.41
CA SER A 81 10.13 0.71 27.47
C SER A 81 10.92 1.95 27.95
N SER A 82 10.81 3.08 27.25
CA SER A 82 11.49 4.32 27.64
C SER A 82 10.82 4.93 28.88
N LYS A 83 11.41 4.66 30.05
CA LYS A 83 10.99 5.14 31.39
C LYS A 83 11.14 6.67 31.57
N PHE A 84 11.61 7.39 30.55
CA PHE A 84 11.88 8.84 30.61
C PHE A 84 10.85 9.62 29.79
N ARG A 85 9.69 9.91 30.40
CA ARG A 85 8.64 10.78 29.84
C ARG A 85 9.07 12.25 29.89
N SER A 86 10.12 12.64 29.15
CA SER A 86 10.38 14.07 28.97
C SER A 86 9.45 14.61 27.89
N HIS A 87 8.52 15.48 28.28
CA HIS A 87 7.64 16.28 27.41
C HIS A 87 8.45 17.25 26.54
N ARG A 88 9.20 16.74 25.56
CA ARG A 88 9.76 17.57 24.50
C ARG A 88 9.53 16.84 23.19
N HIS A 89 8.73 17.46 22.34
CA HIS A 89 8.31 17.03 21.01
C HIS A 89 9.43 16.35 20.19
N LYS A 90 9.70 15.06 20.43
CA LYS A 90 10.59 14.26 19.60
C LYS A 90 9.77 13.82 18.39
N LYS A 91 9.77 14.67 17.36
CA LYS A 91 9.33 14.31 16.00
C LYS A 91 9.98 12.97 15.64
N PRO A 92 9.27 12.05 14.97
CA PRO A 92 9.86 10.77 14.60
C PRO A 92 11.13 11.03 13.80
N ALA A 93 12.24 10.40 14.23
CA ALA A 93 13.47 10.41 13.47
C ALA A 93 13.17 9.74 12.12
N PHE A 94 13.00 10.53 11.08
CA PHE A 94 12.75 10.03 9.74
C PHE A 94 14.09 9.47 9.20
N ILE A 95 14.00 8.34 8.49
CA ILE A 95 15.14 7.69 7.81
C ILE A 95 15.20 8.26 6.38
N CYS A 96 16.36 8.74 5.95
CA CYS A 96 16.53 9.22 4.58
C CYS A 96 16.52 8.03 3.61
N TYR A 97 15.55 7.98 2.70
CA TYR A 97 15.48 6.90 1.71
C TYR A 97 16.58 6.94 0.64
N ARG A 98 17.39 8.02 0.58
CA ARG A 98 18.51 8.16 -0.36
C ARG A 98 19.81 7.55 0.17
N CYS A 99 20.12 7.73 1.45
CA CYS A 99 21.38 7.28 2.06
C CYS A 99 21.21 6.36 3.28
N GLY A 100 19.98 6.11 3.73
CA GLY A 100 19.69 5.25 4.88
C GLY A 100 19.99 5.85 6.26
N LEU A 101 20.57 7.05 6.34
CA LEU A 101 20.88 7.70 7.62
C LEU A 101 19.65 8.41 8.23
N VAL A 102 19.58 8.44 9.56
CA VAL A 102 18.53 9.14 10.32
C VAL A 102 18.84 10.64 10.44
N GLY A 103 17.81 11.49 10.45
CA GLY A 103 17.94 12.89 10.91
C GLY A 103 18.01 13.99 9.85
N HIS A 104 18.06 13.68 8.55
CA HIS A 104 17.74 14.62 7.46
C HIS A 104 16.75 14.10 6.39
N LYS A 105 15.87 14.97 5.88
CA LYS A 105 14.98 14.58 4.76
C LYS A 105 15.81 14.34 3.51
N ALA A 106 15.35 13.50 2.60
CA ALA A 106 16.07 13.23 1.34
C ALA A 106 16.36 14.49 0.51
N ALA A 107 15.53 15.54 0.62
CA ALA A 107 15.75 16.85 0.00
C ALA A 107 17.01 17.59 0.53
N HIS A 108 17.55 17.18 1.68
CA HIS A 108 18.72 17.76 2.33
C HIS A 108 19.83 16.73 2.53
N CYS A 109 19.84 15.67 1.72
CA CYS A 109 20.88 14.65 1.72
C CYS A 109 22.10 15.19 0.94
N ARG A 110 23.27 15.25 1.59
CA ARG A 110 24.54 15.74 0.99
C ARG A 110 25.39 14.64 0.35
N THR A 111 24.80 13.46 0.14
CA THR A 111 25.41 12.32 -0.55
C THR A 111 24.60 12.00 -1.79
#